data_AF-A0AAD4TDW3-F1
#
_entry.id   AF-A0AAD4TDW3-F1
#
_cell.length_a   1.000
_cell.length_b   1.000
_cell.length_c   1.000
_cell.angle_alpha   90.00
_cell.angle_beta   90.00
_cell.angle_gamma   90.00
#
_symmetry.space_group_name_H-M   'P 1'
#
loop_
_entity.id
_entity.type
_entity.pdbx_description
1 polymer ?
#
loop_
_entity_poly.entity_id
_entity_poly.type
_entity_poly.pdbx_seq_one_letter_code
_entity_poly.pdbx_strand_id
1 'polypeptide(L)'
;MIEDEIVTGDEIPLTNTSSGILERVLVFLEKHVEKERDEDEEKELKKWDEEFVEELKGDKGYPFGMILAANFLAAKSLLDVACQNYADMLKDKSHEWIREYAGIENDFTLEEEAELRAENSWAYE
;
A
#
# COMPACT_ATOMS: atom_id res chain seq x y z
N MET A 1 19.42 0.33 -24.42
CA MET A 1 18.16 -0.28 -24.90
C MET A 1 18.24 -1.72 -24.47
N ILE A 2 17.54 -2.07 -23.39
CA ILE A 2 17.33 -3.47 -23.03
C ILE A 2 16.18 -3.88 -23.94
N GLU A 3 16.44 -4.83 -24.83
CA GLU A 3 15.39 -5.41 -25.66
C GLU A 3 14.47 -6.17 -24.70
N ASP A 4 13.25 -5.64 -24.49
CA ASP A 4 12.17 -6.35 -23.82
C ASP A 4 11.74 -7.53 -24.70
N GLU A 5 12.52 -8.60 -24.64
CA GLU A 5 12.13 -9.88 -25.21
C GLU A 5 10.95 -10.39 -24.37
N ILE A 6 9.73 -10.15 -24.85
CA ILE A 6 8.53 -10.72 -24.24
C ILE A 6 8.69 -12.24 -24.30
N VAL A 7 8.96 -12.84 -23.15
CA VAL A 7 9.03 -14.30 -22.98
C VAL A 7 7.63 -14.85 -23.27
N THR A 8 7.42 -15.30 -24.50
CA THR A 8 6.15 -15.86 -24.97
C THR A 8 6.24 -17.38 -24.92
N GLY A 9 6.01 -17.97 -23.74
CA GLY A 9 5.87 -19.43 -23.65
C GLY A 9 6.15 -20.07 -22.30
N ASP A 10 6.90 -19.41 -21.42
CA ASP A 10 7.27 -19.96 -20.11
C ASP A 10 6.45 -19.31 -18.98
N GLU A 11 5.96 -20.13 -18.05
CA GLU A 11 5.26 -19.66 -16.86
C GLU A 11 6.21 -18.86 -15.96
N ILE A 12 5.79 -17.68 -15.50
CA ILE A 12 6.55 -16.86 -14.56
C ILE A 12 6.16 -17.26 -13.13
N PRO A 13 7.05 -17.90 -12.34
CA PRO A 13 6.73 -18.28 -10.98
C PRO A 13 6.69 -17.05 -10.06
N LEU A 14 5.51 -16.76 -9.49
CA LEU A 14 5.31 -15.68 -8.52
C LEU A 14 5.13 -16.25 -7.11
N THR A 15 6.23 -16.62 -6.46
CA THR A 15 6.19 -17.30 -5.15
C THR A 15 5.97 -16.37 -3.96
N ASN A 16 6.17 -15.05 -4.15
CA ASN A 16 6.17 -14.06 -3.07
C ASN A 16 4.85 -13.29 -2.95
N THR A 17 3.81 -13.68 -3.68
CA THR A 17 2.51 -13.01 -3.69
C THR A 17 1.40 -14.07 -3.56
N SER A 18 0.42 -13.83 -2.68
CA SER A 18 -0.75 -14.73 -2.60
C SER A 18 -1.64 -14.58 -3.83
N SER A 19 -2.41 -15.61 -4.18
CA SER A 19 -3.32 -15.56 -5.32
C SER A 19 -4.34 -14.41 -5.22
N GLY A 20 -4.87 -14.15 -4.01
CA GLY A 20 -5.83 -13.07 -3.78
C GLY A 20 -5.22 -11.67 -3.95
N ILE A 21 -3.97 -11.46 -3.50
CA ILE A 21 -3.26 -10.19 -3.72
C ILE A 21 -2.94 -10.04 -5.21
N LEU A 22 -2.45 -11.10 -5.85
CA LEU A 22 -2.09 -11.07 -7.27
C LEU A 22 -3.31 -10.74 -8.15
N GLU A 23 -4.48 -11.31 -7.85
CA GLU A 23 -5.73 -11.00 -8.55
C GLU A 23 -6.04 -9.49 -8.50
N ARG A 24 -5.87 -8.85 -7.35
CA ARG A 24 -6.06 -7.41 -7.19
C ARG A 24 -5.00 -6.60 -7.92
N VAL A 25 -3.75 -7.04 -7.88
CA VAL A 25 -2.67 -6.40 -8.64
C VAL A 25 -2.98 -6.41 -10.14
N LEU A 26 -3.46 -7.53 -10.69
CA LEU A 26 -3.80 -7.63 -12.11
C LEU A 26 -4.93 -6.66 -12.48
N VAL A 27 -5.98 -6.56 -11.67
CA VAL A 27 -7.07 -5.58 -11.87
C VAL A 27 -6.53 -4.15 -11.93
N PHE A 28 -5.61 -3.79 -11.03
CA PHE A 28 -4.99 -2.47 -11.05
C PHE A 28 -4.17 -2.23 -12.32
N LEU A 29 -3.32 -3.18 -12.71
CA LEU A 29 -2.46 -3.06 -13.90
C LEU A 29 -3.28 -2.97 -15.19
N GLU A 30 -4.35 -3.75 -15.33
CA GLU A 30 -5.27 -3.68 -16.48
C GLU A 30 -5.93 -2.30 -16.62
N LYS A 31 -6.31 -1.69 -15.50
CA LYS A 31 -6.87 -0.32 -15.48
C LYS A 31 -5.82 0.74 -15.85
N HIS A 32 -4.56 0.50 -15.50
CA HIS A 32 -3.42 1.42 -15.65
C HIS A 32 -2.61 1.24 -16.93
N VAL A 33 -3.06 0.39 -17.85
CA VAL A 33 -2.42 0.24 -19.16
C VAL A 33 -2.15 1.61 -19.78
N GLU A 34 -0.94 1.77 -20.31
CA GLU A 34 -0.46 3.02 -20.89
C GLU A 34 -1.34 3.38 -22.10
N LYS A 35 -2.09 4.47 -21.95
CA LYS A 35 -2.89 5.09 -23.01
C LYS A 35 -2.87 6.59 -22.82
N GLU A 36 -3.00 7.33 -23.92
CA GLU A 36 -3.29 8.76 -23.84
C GLU A 36 -4.63 8.95 -23.12
N ARG A 37 -4.63 9.81 -22.11
CA ARG A 37 -5.78 10.19 -21.30
C ARG A 37 -5.84 11.72 -21.31
N ASP A 38 -7.04 12.28 -21.40
CA ASP A 38 -7.24 13.70 -21.17
C ASP A 38 -7.31 14.00 -19.66
N GLU A 39 -7.38 15.28 -19.29
CA GLU A 39 -7.40 15.72 -17.89
C GLU A 39 -8.58 15.15 -17.09
N ASP A 40 -9.71 14.88 -17.74
CA ASP A 40 -10.90 14.35 -17.07
C ASP A 40 -10.77 12.84 -16.89
N GLU A 41 -10.23 12.12 -17.88
CA GLU A 41 -9.87 10.71 -17.74
C GLU A 41 -8.81 10.47 -16.65
N GLU A 42 -7.82 11.37 -16.48
CA GLU A 42 -6.84 11.28 -15.40
C GLU A 42 -7.47 11.46 -14.01
N LYS A 43 -8.44 12.38 -13.87
CA LYS A 43 -9.17 12.58 -12.60
C LYS A 43 -10.01 11.36 -12.26
N GLU A 44 -10.72 10.80 -13.24
CA GLU A 44 -11.50 9.59 -13.06
C GLU A 44 -10.62 8.38 -12.72
N LEU A 45 -9.40 8.31 -13.28
CA LEU A 45 -8.42 7.28 -12.90
C LEU A 45 -7.99 7.41 -11.44
N LYS A 46 -7.61 8.61 -10.99
CA LYS A 46 -7.23 8.86 -9.58
C LYS A 46 -8.36 8.56 -8.61
N LYS A 47 -9.60 8.91 -8.98
CA LYS A 47 -10.77 8.58 -8.15
C LYS A 47 -10.99 7.07 -8.08
N TRP A 48 -10.83 6.38 -9.21
CA TRP A 48 -10.88 4.92 -9.24
C TRP A 48 -9.76 4.30 -8.36
N ASP A 49 -8.56 4.89 -8.37
CA ASP A 49 -7.45 4.43 -7.51
C ASP A 49 -7.83 4.51 -6.04
N GLU A 50 -8.35 5.66 -5.60
CA GLU A 50 -8.82 5.89 -4.23
C GLU A 50 -9.90 4.88 -3.82
N GLU A 51 -10.91 4.68 -4.66
CA GLU A 51 -11.98 3.70 -4.42
C GLU A 51 -11.43 2.27 -4.36
N PHE A 52 -10.54 1.91 -5.29
CA PHE A 52 -9.93 0.59 -5.37
C PHE A 52 -9.16 0.25 -4.09
N VAL A 53 -8.32 1.16 -3.59
CA VAL A 53 -7.57 0.91 -2.35
C VAL A 53 -8.42 1.04 -1.09
N GLU A 54 -9.52 1.79 -1.12
CA GLU A 54 -10.49 1.85 -0.01
C GLU A 54 -11.20 0.51 0.18
N GLU A 55 -11.60 -0.15 -0.91
CA GLU A 55 -12.23 -1.48 -0.87
C GLU A 55 -11.31 -2.53 -0.22
N LEU A 56 -9.99 -2.39 -0.37
CA LEU A 56 -9.00 -3.31 0.18
C LEU A 56 -8.78 -3.15 1.70
N LYS A 57 -9.23 -2.05 2.32
CA LYS A 57 -9.05 -1.82 3.77
C LYS A 57 -9.84 -2.79 4.65
N GLY A 58 -10.87 -3.43 4.09
CA GLY A 58 -11.73 -4.37 4.84
C GLY A 58 -11.00 -5.61 5.36
N ASP A 59 -9.83 -5.92 4.81
CA ASP A 59 -8.97 -7.03 5.25
C ASP A 59 -7.56 -6.51 5.50
N LYS A 60 -7.12 -6.59 6.78
CA LYS A 60 -5.83 -6.07 7.26
C LYS A 60 -4.63 -6.59 6.45
N GLY A 61 -4.75 -7.75 5.81
CA GLY A 61 -3.68 -8.34 5.01
C GLY A 61 -3.46 -7.67 3.65
N TYR A 62 -4.49 -7.03 3.07
CA TYR A 62 -4.39 -6.49 1.71
C TYR A 62 -3.55 -5.23 1.61
N PRO A 63 -3.72 -4.18 2.44
CA PRO A 63 -2.94 -2.94 2.27
C PRO A 63 -1.42 -3.18 2.29
N PHE A 64 -0.93 -3.96 3.26
CA PHE A 64 0.49 -4.30 3.33
C PHE A 64 0.90 -5.31 2.24
N GLY A 65 0.05 -6.29 1.94
CA GLY A 65 0.27 -7.26 0.88
C GLY A 65 0.41 -6.64 -0.51
N MET A 66 -0.40 -5.63 -0.82
CA MET A 66 -0.34 -4.87 -2.07
C MET A 66 0.97 -4.09 -2.19
N ILE A 67 1.47 -3.48 -1.11
CA ILE A 67 2.76 -2.80 -1.08
C ILE A 67 3.90 -3.78 -1.42
N LEU A 68 3.91 -4.95 -0.76
CA LEU A 68 4.93 -5.98 -1.01
C LEU A 68 4.87 -6.50 -2.44
N ALA A 69 3.67 -6.77 -2.96
CA ALA A 69 3.49 -7.26 -4.32
C ALA A 69 3.88 -6.19 -5.37
N ALA A 70 3.50 -4.93 -5.16
CA ALA A 70 3.87 -3.82 -6.04
C ALA A 70 5.38 -3.62 -6.09
N ASN A 71 6.05 -3.70 -4.94
CA ASN A 71 7.51 -3.65 -4.86
C ASN A 71 8.16 -4.84 -5.58
N PHE A 72 7.65 -6.06 -5.39
CA PHE A 72 8.18 -7.26 -6.05
C PHE A 72 8.04 -7.21 -7.57
N LEU A 73 6.92 -6.70 -8.07
CA LEU A 73 6.62 -6.59 -9.51
C LEU A 73 7.16 -5.30 -10.14
N ALA A 74 7.87 -4.46 -9.38
CA ALA A 74 8.35 -3.14 -9.80
C ALA A 74 7.24 -2.22 -10.37
N ALA A 75 6.01 -2.36 -9.87
CA ALA A 75 4.85 -1.59 -10.31
C ALA A 75 4.75 -0.27 -9.52
N LYS A 76 5.50 0.75 -9.97
CA LYS A 76 5.62 2.03 -9.25
C LYS A 76 4.28 2.73 -8.98
N SER A 77 3.39 2.82 -9.97
CA SER A 77 2.09 3.49 -9.80
C SER A 77 1.25 2.82 -8.71
N LEU A 78 1.24 1.48 -8.68
CA LEU A 78 0.55 0.74 -7.62
C LEU A 78 1.21 0.94 -6.26
N LEU A 79 2.55 0.95 -6.22
CA LEU A 79 3.30 1.16 -4.98
C LEU A 79 2.98 2.53 -4.36
N ASP A 80 2.92 3.58 -5.18
CA ASP A 80 2.63 4.94 -4.74
C ASP A 80 1.20 5.02 -4.13
N VAL A 81 0.19 4.48 -4.83
CA VAL A 81 -1.21 4.48 -4.35
C VAL A 81 -1.37 3.62 -3.09
N ALA A 82 -0.77 2.43 -3.05
CA ALA A 82 -0.86 1.54 -1.89
C ALA A 82 -0.17 2.12 -0.64
N CYS A 83 1.01 2.75 -0.81
CA CYS A 83 1.70 3.43 0.29
C CYS A 83 0.89 4.61 0.82
N GLN A 84 0.31 5.42 -0.07
CA GLN A 84 -0.52 6.56 0.33
C GLN A 84 -1.76 6.09 1.11
N ASN A 85 -2.45 5.07 0.61
CA ASN A 85 -3.58 4.46 1.32
C ASN A 85 -3.21 3.97 2.72
N TYR A 86 -2.09 3.25 2.85
CA TYR A 86 -1.62 2.77 4.14
C TYR A 86 -1.27 3.92 5.08
N ALA A 87 -0.64 4.98 4.58
CA ALA A 87 -0.37 6.19 5.36
C ALA A 87 -1.67 6.87 5.83
N ASP A 88 -2.68 6.96 4.96
CA ASP A 88 -3.99 7.55 5.30
C ASP A 88 -4.76 6.71 6.33
N MET A 89 -4.56 5.39 6.38
CA MET A 89 -5.12 4.53 7.44
C MET A 89 -4.52 4.81 8.81
N LEU A 90 -3.22 5.14 8.84
CA LEU A 90 -2.48 5.42 10.07
C LEU A 90 -2.65 6.87 10.54
N LYS A 91 -3.04 7.76 9.63
CA LYS A 91 -3.26 9.17 9.91
C LYS A 91 -4.29 9.35 11.03
N ASP A 92 -3.99 10.26 11.95
CA ASP A 92 -4.82 10.60 13.10
C ASP A 92 -5.17 9.42 14.04
N LYS A 93 -4.44 8.30 13.95
CA LYS A 93 -4.55 7.17 14.88
C LYS A 93 -3.59 7.34 16.05
N SER A 94 -4.01 6.86 17.22
CA SER A 94 -3.13 6.83 18.39
C SER A 94 -2.02 5.80 18.20
N HIS A 95 -0.90 6.00 18.89
CA HIS A 95 0.23 5.07 18.82
C HIS A 95 -0.16 3.66 19.33
N GLU A 96 -1.08 3.55 20.30
CA GLU A 96 -1.61 2.26 20.76
C GLU A 96 -2.41 1.55 19.66
N TRP A 97 -3.29 2.27 18.96
CA TRP A 97 -4.06 1.70 17.86
C TRP A 97 -3.15 1.23 16.72
N ILE A 98 -2.14 2.03 16.37
CA ILE A 98 -1.17 1.67 15.32
C ILE A 98 -0.40 0.41 15.70
N ARG A 99 0.06 0.30 16.96
CA ARG A 99 0.73 -0.90 17.47
C ARG A 99 -0.16 -2.14 17.40
N GLU A 100 -1.40 -2.04 17.84
CA GLU A 100 -2.36 -3.14 17.76
C GLU A 100 -2.64 -3.55 16.30
N TYR A 101 -2.86 -2.56 15.44
CA TYR A 101 -3.14 -2.80 14.02
C TYR A 101 -1.97 -3.51 13.33
N ALA A 102 -0.74 -3.07 13.58
CA ALA A 102 0.47 -3.62 12.98
C ALA A 102 1.01 -4.87 13.68
N GLY A 103 0.41 -5.28 14.82
CA GLY A 103 0.90 -6.41 15.61
C GLY A 103 2.26 -6.14 16.28
N ILE A 104 2.55 -4.89 16.62
CA ILE A 104 3.80 -4.45 17.25
C ILE A 104 3.61 -4.45 18.77
N GLU A 105 4.47 -5.16 19.49
CA GLU A 105 4.52 -5.14 20.96
C GLU A 105 5.12 -3.81 21.45
N ASN A 106 4.58 -3.25 22.54
CA ASN A 106 5.20 -2.10 23.20
C ASN A 106 6.43 -2.58 23.98
N ASP A 107 7.62 -2.20 23.51
CA ASP A 107 8.91 -2.54 24.10
C ASP A 107 9.47 -1.43 25.01
N PHE A 108 8.75 -0.31 25.18
CA PHE A 108 9.14 0.75 26.10
C PHE A 108 8.80 0.42 27.54
N THR A 109 9.69 0.83 28.45
CA THR A 109 9.39 0.93 29.87
C THR A 109 8.43 2.10 30.15
N LEU A 110 7.81 2.10 31.33
CA LEU A 110 6.92 3.19 31.75
C LEU A 110 7.63 4.55 31.81
N GLU A 111 8.91 4.55 32.16
CA GLU A 111 9.73 5.78 32.24
C GLU A 111 10.03 6.31 30.85
N GLU A 112 10.48 5.46 29.92
CA GLU A 112 10.76 5.85 28.53
C GLU A 112 9.49 6.35 27.81
N GLU A 113 8.34 5.69 28.02
CA GLU A 113 7.08 6.15 27.42
C GLU A 113 6.64 7.51 27.99
N ALA A 114 6.85 7.75 29.28
CA ALA A 114 6.54 9.04 29.91
C ALA A 114 7.46 10.15 29.40
N GLU A 115 8.76 9.89 29.24
CA GLU A 115 9.72 10.83 28.65
C GLU A 115 9.35 11.15 27.20
N LEU A 116 9.09 10.14 26.36
CA LEU A 116 8.68 10.33 24.97
C LEU A 116 7.36 11.10 24.84
N ARG A 117 6.39 10.88 25.73
CA ARG A 117 5.13 11.64 25.76
C ARG A 117 5.35 13.08 26.20
N ALA A 118 6.28 13.34 27.14
CA ALA A 118 6.64 14.68 27.55
C ALA A 118 7.38 15.45 26.44
N GLU A 119 8.29 14.81 25.72
CA GLU A 119 9.00 15.41 24.57
C GLU A 119 8.06 15.72 23.40
N ASN A 120 7.07 14.85 23.18
CA ASN A 120 6.09 15.00 22.11
C ASN A 120 4.77 15.61 22.57
N SER A 121 4.78 16.42 23.64
CA SER A 121 3.55 17.00 24.22
C SER A 121 2.70 17.75 23.20
N TRP A 122 3.35 18.41 22.22
CA TRP A 122 2.72 19.15 21.12
C TRP A 122 1.77 18.30 20.26
N ALA A 123 1.95 16.97 20.23
CA ALA A 123 1.10 16.05 19.47
C ALA A 123 -0.16 15.62 20.25
N TYR A 124 -0.27 15.98 21.53
CA TYR A 124 -1.36 15.63 22.43
C TYR A 124 -2.16 16.87 22.92
N GLU A 125 -1.86 18.06 22.40
CA GLU A 125 -2.58 19.32 22.66
C GLU A 125 -3.86 19.48 21.83
#